data_AF-A0A6J6LU18-F1
#
_entry.id   AF-A0A6J6LU18-F1
#
_cell.length_a   1.000
_cell.length_b   1.000
_cell.length_c   1.000
_cell.angle_alpha   90.00
_cell.angle_beta   90.00
_cell.angle_gamma   90.00
#
_symmetry.space_group_name_H-M   'P 1'
#
loop_
_entity.id
_entity.type
_entity.pdbx_description
1 polymer ?
#
loop_
_entity_poly.entity_id
_entity_poly.type
_entity_poly.pdbx_seq_one_letter_code
_entity_poly.pdbx_strand_id
1 'polypeptide(L)'
;MSGRSLSALEIQQEYFERASAFAHERGLHSDPNHRRVLELWQRSIIALSTGDLTLIDEDIDWVIKKKLLDRYMTKHNLDLSSPRIAQLDLAYHDLSRKRGLFYLLEQRGMATRVTRDLDVFQAKSTPPQTTRAKLRGDFVKAATEKHRDFTVDWVHLKLNDQTQRSVICKDPFTAVDERVERLIEQL
;
A
#
# COMPACT_ATOMS: atom_id res chain seq x y z
N MET A 1 5.41 -18.77 -27.43
CA MET A 1 6.37 -18.69 -26.31
C MET A 1 7.68 -19.33 -26.76
N SER A 2 8.84 -18.77 -26.41
CA SER A 2 10.18 -19.14 -26.95
C SER A 2 10.76 -20.47 -26.45
N GLY A 3 10.03 -21.25 -25.63
CA GLY A 3 10.48 -22.54 -25.11
C GLY A 3 11.61 -22.48 -24.06
N ARG A 4 12.07 -21.27 -23.68
CA ARG A 4 13.10 -21.08 -22.65
C ARG A 4 12.53 -21.35 -21.26
N SER A 5 13.32 -21.99 -20.41
CA SER A 5 13.04 -22.14 -18.98
C SER A 5 13.89 -21.15 -18.19
N LEU A 6 13.25 -20.38 -17.31
CA LEU A 6 13.89 -19.41 -16.42
C LEU A 6 13.37 -19.63 -15.00
N SER A 7 14.24 -19.48 -14.02
CA SER A 7 13.87 -19.41 -12.61
C SER A 7 13.11 -18.11 -12.31
N ALA A 8 12.37 -18.09 -11.19
CA ALA A 8 11.67 -16.89 -10.75
C ALA A 8 12.63 -15.70 -10.53
N LEU A 9 13.86 -15.98 -10.08
CA LEU A 9 14.88 -14.95 -9.86
C LEU A 9 15.41 -14.39 -11.18
N GLU A 10 15.67 -15.23 -12.18
CA GLU A 10 16.09 -14.78 -13.52
C GLU A 10 15.02 -13.93 -14.20
N ILE A 11 13.74 -14.29 -14.03
CA ILE A 11 12.62 -13.48 -14.53
C ILE A 11 12.63 -12.10 -13.86
N GLN A 12 12.78 -12.04 -12.53
CA GLN A 12 12.85 -10.76 -11.81
C GLN A 12 14.04 -9.91 -12.26
N GLN A 13 15.19 -10.53 -12.50
CA GLN A 13 16.38 -9.85 -13.02
C GLN A 13 16.13 -9.25 -14.40
N GLU A 14 15.55 -10.00 -15.35
CA GLU A 14 15.22 -9.45 -16.69
C GLU A 14 14.23 -8.28 -16.61
N TYR A 15 13.23 -8.35 -15.75
CA TYR A 15 12.27 -7.25 -15.57
C TYR A 15 12.92 -6.03 -14.93
N PHE A 16 13.76 -6.23 -13.92
CA PHE A 16 14.49 -5.16 -13.25
C PHE A 16 15.40 -4.43 -14.23
N GLU A 17 16.16 -5.14 -15.07
CA GLU A 17 17.04 -4.54 -16.08
C GLU A 17 16.26 -3.64 -17.05
N ARG A 18 15.12 -4.13 -17.56
CA ARG A 18 14.25 -3.36 -18.46
C ARG A 18 13.64 -2.14 -17.77
N ALA A 19 13.16 -2.30 -16.53
CA ALA A 19 12.58 -1.22 -15.77
C ALA A 19 13.62 -0.14 -15.41
N SER A 20 14.83 -0.55 -15.03
CA SER A 20 15.94 0.35 -14.73
C SER A 20 16.40 1.12 -15.96
N ALA A 21 16.55 0.44 -17.11
CA ALA A 21 16.90 1.10 -18.37
C ALA A 21 15.84 2.14 -18.77
N PHE A 22 14.56 1.77 -18.71
CA PHE A 22 13.45 2.69 -18.97
C PHE A 22 13.46 3.90 -18.03
N ALA A 23 13.67 3.67 -16.72
CA ALA A 23 13.75 4.74 -15.74
C ALA A 23 14.90 5.71 -15.99
N HIS A 24 16.05 5.18 -16.43
CA HIS A 24 17.21 5.98 -16.83
C HIS A 24 16.89 6.84 -18.05
N GLU A 25 16.38 6.24 -19.13
CA GLU A 25 16.01 6.96 -20.37
C GLU A 25 14.97 8.07 -20.14
N ARG A 26 14.06 7.86 -19.19
CA ARG A 26 12.97 8.80 -18.87
C ARG A 26 13.32 9.77 -17.75
N GLY A 27 14.53 9.70 -17.18
CA GLY A 27 14.94 10.58 -16.07
C GLY A 27 14.14 10.36 -14.78
N LEU A 28 13.50 9.20 -14.61
CA LEU A 28 12.62 8.91 -13.47
C LEU A 28 13.38 8.82 -12.14
N HIS A 29 14.70 8.59 -12.17
CA HIS A 29 15.54 8.59 -10.97
C HIS A 29 15.57 9.94 -10.24
N SER A 30 15.15 11.04 -10.88
CA SER A 30 14.98 12.35 -10.21
C SER A 30 13.89 12.31 -9.14
N ASP A 31 12.85 11.48 -9.33
CA ASP A 31 11.80 11.24 -8.35
C ASP A 31 12.31 10.30 -7.23
N PRO A 32 12.24 10.71 -5.95
CA PRO A 32 12.71 9.89 -4.83
C PRO A 32 11.99 8.55 -4.67
N ASN A 33 10.70 8.46 -5.02
CA ASN A 33 9.93 7.22 -4.91
C ASN A 33 10.38 6.22 -5.97
N HIS A 34 10.50 6.64 -7.22
CA HIS A 34 11.03 5.77 -8.29
C HIS A 34 12.44 5.27 -7.95
N ARG A 35 13.30 6.16 -7.45
CA ARG A 35 14.66 5.79 -7.02
C ARG A 35 14.63 4.73 -5.91
N ARG A 36 13.81 4.94 -4.87
CA ARG A 36 13.67 4.00 -3.75
C ARG A 36 13.14 2.63 -4.19
N VAL A 37 12.14 2.61 -5.07
CA VAL A 37 11.56 1.35 -5.58
C VAL A 37 12.61 0.54 -6.33
N LEU A 38 13.36 1.17 -7.23
CA LEU A 38 14.40 0.48 -8.00
C LEU A 38 15.55 0.02 -7.10
N GLU A 39 15.96 0.83 -6.13
CA GLU A 39 16.98 0.47 -5.15
C GLU A 39 16.57 -0.78 -4.35
N LEU A 40 15.38 -0.77 -3.74
CA LEU A 40 14.90 -1.89 -2.94
C LEU A 40 14.68 -3.15 -3.78
N TRP A 41 14.22 -3.01 -5.02
CA TRP A 41 14.06 -4.13 -5.94
C TRP A 41 15.42 -4.77 -6.27
N GLN A 42 16.42 -3.96 -6.63
CA GLN A 42 17.77 -4.45 -6.89
C GLN A 42 18.36 -5.16 -5.67
N ARG A 43 18.28 -4.52 -4.50
CA ARG A 43 18.78 -5.07 -3.24
C ARG A 43 18.10 -6.39 -2.89
N SER A 44 16.80 -6.53 -3.18
CA SER A 44 16.05 -7.78 -3.00
C SER A 44 16.54 -8.91 -3.93
N ILE A 45 16.83 -8.60 -5.20
CA ILE A 45 17.40 -9.58 -6.13
C ILE A 45 18.79 -10.02 -5.67
N ILE A 46 19.62 -9.07 -5.21
CA ILE A 46 20.95 -9.38 -4.66
C ILE A 46 20.81 -10.29 -3.44
N ALA A 47 19.96 -9.93 -2.47
CA ALA A 47 19.73 -10.73 -1.26
C ALA A 47 19.31 -12.17 -1.55
N LEU A 48 18.42 -12.36 -2.55
CA LEU A 48 17.97 -13.69 -2.96
C LEU A 48 19.02 -14.47 -3.74
N SER A 49 19.83 -13.81 -4.57
CA SER A 49 20.88 -14.47 -5.36
C SER A 49 22.07 -14.89 -4.50
N THR A 50 22.45 -14.09 -3.50
CA THR A 50 23.57 -14.38 -2.60
C THR A 50 23.15 -15.22 -1.38
N GLY A 51 21.84 -15.23 -1.07
CA GLY A 51 21.32 -15.79 0.17
C GLY A 51 21.50 -14.89 1.40
N ASP A 52 22.11 -13.71 1.24
CA ASP A 52 22.29 -12.74 2.32
C ASP A 52 21.01 -11.90 2.50
N LEU A 53 20.08 -12.46 3.28
CA LEU A 53 18.82 -11.80 3.60
C LEU A 53 18.97 -10.58 4.51
N THR A 54 20.13 -10.37 5.14
CA THR A 54 20.36 -9.20 6.00
C THR A 54 20.24 -7.88 5.23
N LEU A 55 20.45 -7.94 3.91
CA LEU A 55 20.27 -6.82 3.00
C LEU A 55 18.84 -6.29 2.94
N ILE A 56 17.82 -7.06 3.33
CA ILE A 56 16.40 -6.69 3.20
C ILE A 56 15.55 -7.06 4.44
N ASP A 57 16.20 -7.35 5.56
CA ASP A 57 15.54 -7.92 6.75
C ASP A 57 14.78 -6.90 7.62
N GLU A 58 14.75 -5.64 7.18
CA GLU A 58 13.93 -4.55 7.71
C GLU A 58 12.88 -4.07 6.69
N ASP A 59 12.99 -4.44 5.41
CA ASP A 59 12.17 -3.87 4.33
C ASP A 59 11.12 -4.83 3.76
N ILE A 60 11.37 -6.15 3.82
CA ILE A 60 10.52 -7.15 3.16
C ILE A 60 9.84 -8.04 4.20
N ASP A 61 8.49 -8.00 4.25
CA ASP A 61 7.67 -8.62 5.29
C ASP A 61 8.02 -10.08 5.59
N TRP A 62 8.18 -10.92 4.55
CA TRP A 62 8.46 -12.34 4.78
C TRP A 62 9.86 -12.55 5.38
N VAL A 63 10.82 -11.65 5.10
CA VAL A 63 12.17 -11.70 5.67
C VAL A 63 12.17 -11.21 7.11
N ILE A 64 11.50 -10.08 7.39
CA ILE A 64 11.30 -9.54 8.75
C ILE A 64 10.67 -10.63 9.63
N LYS A 65 9.59 -11.24 9.13
CA LYS A 65 8.89 -12.31 9.83
C LYS A 65 9.76 -13.55 10.00
N LYS A 66 10.48 -13.99 8.95
CA LYS A 66 11.38 -15.14 9.04
C LYS A 66 12.43 -14.91 10.13
N LYS A 67 13.08 -13.74 10.16
CA LYS A 67 14.05 -13.33 11.19
C LYS A 67 13.44 -13.38 12.60
N LEU A 68 12.21 -12.90 12.78
CA LEU A 68 11.47 -12.99 14.04
C LEU A 68 11.24 -14.45 14.47
N LEU A 69 10.72 -15.28 13.57
CA LEU A 69 10.33 -16.66 13.86
C LEU A 69 11.56 -17.54 14.09
N ASP A 70 12.59 -17.44 13.24
CA ASP A 70 13.85 -18.17 13.41
C ASP A 70 14.47 -17.89 14.78
N ARG A 71 14.53 -16.62 15.17
CA ARG A 71 15.04 -16.22 16.49
C ARG A 71 14.22 -16.81 17.63
N TYR A 72 12.89 -16.84 17.51
CA TYR A 72 12.02 -17.43 18.52
C TYR A 72 12.18 -18.95 18.60
N MET A 73 12.23 -19.62 17.45
CA MET A 73 12.46 -21.05 17.31
C MET A 73 13.79 -21.46 17.95
N THR A 74 14.89 -20.80 17.60
CA THR A 74 16.22 -21.07 18.18
C THR A 74 16.21 -20.84 19.69
N LYS A 75 15.62 -19.74 20.16
CA LYS A 75 15.60 -19.41 21.59
C LYS A 75 14.82 -20.43 22.44
N HIS A 76 13.75 -20.99 21.89
CA HIS A 76 12.82 -21.86 22.61
C HIS A 76 12.93 -23.34 22.19
N ASN A 77 13.89 -23.68 21.34
CA ASN A 77 14.07 -25.01 20.76
C ASN A 77 12.76 -25.57 20.17
N LEU A 78 12.10 -24.76 19.32
CA LEU A 78 10.85 -25.10 18.65
C LEU A 78 11.09 -25.38 17.17
N ASP A 79 10.30 -26.29 16.61
CA ASP A 79 10.20 -26.49 15.17
C ASP A 79 9.15 -25.56 14.52
N LEU A 80 9.17 -25.50 13.19
CA LEU A 80 8.25 -24.68 12.41
C LEU A 80 6.79 -25.15 12.53
N SER A 81 6.57 -26.45 12.78
CA SER A 81 5.24 -27.05 12.97
C SER A 81 4.60 -26.72 14.31
N SER A 82 5.35 -26.14 15.25
CA SER A 82 4.84 -25.77 16.56
C SER A 82 3.63 -24.83 16.43
N PRO A 83 2.50 -25.12 17.11
CA PRO A 83 1.35 -24.21 17.14
C PRO A 83 1.71 -22.80 17.63
N ARG A 84 2.77 -22.69 18.46
CA ARG A 84 3.27 -21.41 18.94
C ARG A 84 3.86 -20.56 17.80
N ILE A 85 4.54 -21.18 16.84
CA ILE A 85 5.09 -20.47 15.67
C ILE A 85 3.97 -20.01 14.75
N ALA A 86 2.97 -20.86 14.50
CA ALA A 86 1.77 -20.47 13.75
C ALA A 86 1.02 -19.29 14.40
N GLN A 87 0.93 -19.28 15.74
CA GLN A 87 0.34 -18.16 16.47
C GLN A 87 1.13 -16.86 16.27
N LEU A 88 2.47 -16.91 16.30
CA LEU A 88 3.33 -15.74 16.07
C LEU A 88 3.23 -15.24 14.63
N ASP A 89 3.17 -16.15 13.66
CA ASP A 89 2.95 -15.82 12.24
C ASP A 89 1.64 -15.04 12.05
N LEU A 90 0.56 -15.46 12.71
CA LEU A 90 -0.71 -14.73 12.69
C LEU A 90 -0.61 -13.39 13.45
N ALA A 91 0.00 -13.38 14.65
CA ALA A 91 0.13 -12.19 15.48
C ALA A 91 1.01 -11.09 14.87
N TYR A 92 1.87 -11.43 13.90
CA TYR A 92 2.58 -10.46 13.06
C TYR A 92 1.63 -9.50 12.37
N HIS A 93 0.47 -9.99 11.93
CA HIS A 93 -0.52 -9.23 11.15
C HIS A 93 -1.61 -8.55 12.00
N ASP A 94 -1.52 -8.60 13.34
CA ASP A 94 -2.48 -7.89 14.20
C ASP A 94 -2.35 -6.36 14.01
N LEU A 95 -3.45 -5.71 13.64
CA LEU A 95 -3.51 -4.27 13.35
C LEU A 95 -3.39 -3.39 14.61
N SER A 96 -3.43 -3.99 15.81
CA SER A 96 -3.25 -3.28 17.09
C SER A 96 -1.82 -2.71 17.21
N ARG A 97 -1.68 -1.38 17.16
CA ARG A 97 -0.41 -0.65 17.32
C ARG A 97 0.36 -0.95 18.61
N LYS A 98 -0.31 -1.47 19.64
CA LYS A 98 0.29 -1.81 20.95
C LYS A 98 0.66 -3.29 21.09
N ARG A 99 0.15 -4.18 20.23
CA ARG A 99 0.24 -5.64 20.43
C ARG A 99 0.72 -6.39 19.19
N GLY A 100 0.39 -5.91 17.99
CA GLY A 100 0.80 -6.53 16.75
C GLY A 100 2.31 -6.55 16.62
N LEU A 101 2.86 -7.73 16.29
CA LEU A 101 4.30 -7.92 16.35
C LEU A 101 5.03 -7.05 15.33
N PHE A 102 4.44 -6.80 14.15
CA PHE A 102 5.00 -5.85 13.18
C PHE A 102 5.21 -4.47 13.80
N TYR A 103 4.20 -3.90 14.46
CA TYR A 103 4.32 -2.57 15.07
C TYR A 103 5.31 -2.53 16.24
N LEU A 104 5.44 -3.62 16.99
CA LEU A 104 6.47 -3.74 18.03
C LEU A 104 7.88 -3.82 17.45
N LEU A 105 8.05 -4.42 16.27
CA LEU A 105 9.32 -4.44 15.54
C LEU A 105 9.65 -3.07 14.92
N GLU A 106 8.68 -2.43 14.27
CA GLU A 106 8.78 -1.06 13.74
C GLU A 106 9.24 -0.08 14.82
N GLN A 107 8.61 -0.10 16.01
CA GLN A 107 8.98 0.75 17.15
C GLN A 107 10.41 0.54 17.65
N ARG A 108 10.98 -0.65 17.40
CA ARG A 108 12.37 -1.00 17.77
C ARG A 108 13.36 -0.76 16.63
N GLY A 109 12.93 -0.18 15.52
CA GLY A 109 13.77 0.04 14.34
C GLY A 109 14.10 -1.24 13.58
N MET A 110 13.30 -2.31 13.74
CA MET A 110 13.50 -3.60 13.05
C MET A 110 12.58 -3.76 11.82
N ALA A 111 11.89 -2.68 11.43
CA ALA A 111 11.13 -2.61 10.19
C ALA A 111 11.17 -1.15 9.68
N THR A 112 11.52 -0.98 8.42
CA THR A 112 11.63 0.30 7.75
C THR A 112 10.26 0.88 7.47
N ARG A 113 10.11 2.18 7.71
CA ARG A 113 8.89 2.91 7.44
C ARG A 113 8.94 3.61 6.07
N VAL A 114 7.81 3.57 5.33
CA VAL A 114 7.68 4.24 4.03
C VAL A 114 6.92 5.56 4.08
N THR A 115 6.19 5.81 5.16
CA THR A 115 5.28 6.97 5.34
C THR A 115 5.38 7.52 6.76
N ARG A 116 4.71 8.63 7.08
CA ARG A 116 4.69 9.22 8.43
C ARG A 116 3.35 8.97 9.12
N ASP A 117 3.34 8.95 10.46
CA ASP A 117 2.09 8.79 11.22
C ASP A 117 1.08 9.90 10.93
N LEU A 118 1.56 11.13 10.75
CA LEU A 118 0.72 12.27 10.42
C LEU A 118 0.02 12.10 9.07
N ASP A 119 0.74 11.61 8.05
CA ASP A 119 0.18 11.40 6.71
C ASP A 119 -0.90 10.31 6.74
N VAL A 120 -0.62 9.22 7.46
CA VAL A 120 -1.59 8.13 7.67
C VAL A 120 -2.82 8.63 8.43
N PHE A 121 -2.62 9.44 9.47
CA PHE A 121 -3.72 9.99 10.26
C PHE A 121 -4.62 10.90 9.41
N GLN A 122 -4.02 11.80 8.62
CA GLN A 122 -4.75 12.70 7.72
C GLN A 122 -5.55 11.91 6.67
N ALA A 123 -4.95 10.86 6.09
CA ALA A 123 -5.58 10.01 5.07
C ALA A 123 -6.84 9.27 5.55
N LYS A 124 -7.08 9.19 6.88
CA LYS A 124 -8.33 8.62 7.42
C LYS A 124 -9.57 9.46 7.09
N SER A 125 -9.38 10.76 6.92
CA SER A 125 -10.48 11.73 6.81
C SER A 125 -10.39 12.56 5.53
N THR A 126 -9.21 12.65 4.93
CA THR A 126 -8.97 13.40 3.70
C THR A 126 -8.71 12.43 2.55
N PRO A 127 -9.57 12.39 1.53
CA PRO A 127 -9.33 11.56 0.34
C PRO A 127 -8.13 12.09 -0.47
N PRO A 128 -7.56 11.30 -1.40
CA PRO A 128 -6.56 11.79 -2.34
C PRO A 128 -7.07 12.97 -3.17
N GLN A 129 -6.35 14.09 -3.11
CA GLN A 129 -6.77 15.36 -3.71
C GLN A 129 -6.57 15.46 -5.23
N THR A 130 -5.93 14.45 -5.82
CA THR A 130 -5.55 14.40 -7.25
C THR A 130 -6.42 13.46 -8.07
N THR A 131 -7.50 12.92 -7.50
CA THR A 131 -8.37 11.93 -8.15
C THR A 131 -9.83 12.21 -7.87
N ARG A 132 -10.73 11.51 -8.56
CA ARG A 132 -12.17 11.57 -8.30
C ARG A 132 -12.57 11.18 -6.87
N ALA A 133 -11.67 10.55 -6.10
CA ALA A 133 -11.92 10.28 -4.68
C ALA A 133 -12.16 11.58 -3.89
N LYS A 134 -11.55 12.70 -4.31
CA LYS A 134 -11.83 14.03 -3.76
C LYS A 134 -13.29 14.41 -3.95
N LEU A 135 -13.80 14.37 -5.18
CA LEU A 135 -15.20 14.69 -5.52
C LEU A 135 -16.18 13.88 -4.68
N ARG A 136 -15.93 12.57 -4.57
CA ARG A 136 -16.74 11.67 -3.76
C ARG A 136 -16.68 12.02 -2.28
N GLY A 137 -15.49 12.28 -1.73
CA GLY A 137 -15.33 12.63 -0.32
C GLY A 137 -15.99 13.95 0.04
N ASP A 138 -15.86 14.96 -0.82
CA ASP A 138 -16.47 16.29 -0.64
C ASP A 138 -18.00 16.18 -0.64
N PHE A 139 -18.57 15.42 -1.59
CA PHE A 139 -20.01 15.15 -1.65
C PHE A 139 -20.53 14.42 -0.41
N VAL A 140 -19.88 13.31 -0.02
CA VAL A 140 -20.26 12.53 1.17
C VAL A 140 -20.21 13.39 2.43
N LYS A 141 -19.15 14.19 2.59
CA LYS A 141 -18.98 15.10 3.73
C LYS A 141 -20.14 16.11 3.79
N ALA A 142 -20.38 16.84 2.70
CA ALA A 142 -21.42 17.86 2.66
C ALA A 142 -22.83 17.30 2.85
N ALA A 143 -23.13 16.15 2.26
CA ALA A 143 -24.44 15.51 2.40
C ALA A 143 -24.67 15.00 3.83
N THR A 144 -23.62 14.48 4.47
CA THR A 144 -23.68 14.06 5.89
C THR A 144 -23.89 15.24 6.84
N GLU A 145 -23.15 16.34 6.64
CA GLU A 145 -23.29 17.57 7.44
C GLU A 145 -24.69 18.20 7.33
N LYS A 146 -25.34 18.04 6.17
CA LYS A 146 -26.71 18.52 5.91
C LYS A 146 -27.80 17.47 6.18
N HIS A 147 -27.46 16.32 6.74
CA HIS A 147 -28.39 15.22 7.04
C HIS A 147 -29.25 14.78 5.83
N ARG A 148 -28.64 14.69 4.65
CA ARG A 148 -29.32 14.28 3.41
C ARG A 148 -29.09 12.79 3.14
N ASP A 149 -30.13 12.11 2.65
CA ASP A 149 -30.00 10.75 2.17
C ASP A 149 -29.34 10.72 0.79
N PHE A 150 -28.28 9.91 0.65
CA PHE A 150 -27.53 9.77 -0.59
C PHE A 150 -27.12 8.33 -0.86
N THR A 151 -26.81 8.03 -2.12
CA THR A 151 -26.23 6.76 -2.57
C THR A 151 -24.97 7.07 -3.37
N VAL A 152 -23.86 6.40 -3.05
CA VAL A 152 -22.57 6.62 -3.68
C VAL A 152 -21.91 5.30 -4.04
N ASP A 153 -21.34 5.22 -5.23
CA ASP A 153 -20.41 4.18 -5.63
C ASP A 153 -19.07 4.78 -6.15
N TRP A 154 -18.28 4.03 -6.90
CA TRP A 154 -17.00 4.50 -7.45
C TRP A 154 -17.14 5.58 -8.53
N VAL A 155 -18.29 5.64 -9.19
CA VAL A 155 -18.56 6.44 -10.37
C VAL A 155 -19.83 7.29 -10.17
N HIS A 156 -20.82 6.83 -9.42
CA HIS A 156 -22.08 7.53 -9.21
C HIS A 156 -22.14 8.25 -7.87
N LEU A 157 -22.58 9.50 -7.90
CA LEU A 157 -22.98 10.29 -6.73
C LEU A 157 -24.45 10.65 -6.89
N LYS A 158 -25.33 10.11 -6.03
CA LYS A 158 -26.78 10.27 -6.15
C LYS A 158 -27.39 10.83 -4.87
N LEU A 159 -28.28 11.81 -5.01
CA LEU A 159 -29.18 12.25 -3.95
C LEU A 159 -30.50 11.48 -4.00
N ASN A 160 -30.94 10.99 -2.85
CA ASN A 160 -32.16 10.21 -2.71
C ASN A 160 -33.36 11.13 -2.39
N ASP A 161 -33.50 12.22 -3.16
CA ASP A 161 -34.64 13.12 -3.08
C ASP A 161 -35.73 12.78 -4.10
N GLN A 162 -36.82 13.55 -4.14
CA GLN A 162 -37.90 13.36 -5.11
C GLN A 162 -37.44 13.43 -6.56
N THR A 163 -36.38 14.21 -6.84
CA THR A 163 -35.82 14.42 -8.18
C THR A 163 -34.73 13.40 -8.55
N GLN A 164 -34.26 12.59 -7.61
CA GLN A 164 -33.23 11.56 -7.76
C GLN A 164 -31.99 12.03 -8.55
N ARG A 165 -31.47 13.21 -8.24
CA ARG A 165 -30.33 13.82 -8.94
C ARG A 165 -29.08 12.95 -8.82
N SER A 166 -28.37 12.75 -9.94
CA SER A 166 -27.18 11.90 -10.01
C SER A 166 -26.10 12.49 -10.91
N VAL A 167 -24.84 12.33 -10.51
CA VAL A 167 -23.65 12.72 -11.28
C VAL A 167 -22.74 11.51 -11.47
N ILE A 168 -22.20 11.36 -12.68
CA ILE A 168 -21.32 10.26 -13.08
C ILE A 168 -19.88 10.77 -13.27
N CYS A 169 -18.97 10.27 -12.45
CA CYS A 169 -17.53 10.58 -12.39
C CYS A 169 -16.70 9.46 -13.03
N LYS A 170 -16.77 9.33 -14.37
CA LYS A 170 -16.10 8.23 -15.10
C LYS A 170 -14.57 8.33 -15.09
N ASP A 171 -14.04 9.54 -15.20
CA ASP A 171 -12.59 9.76 -15.22
C ASP A 171 -11.99 9.67 -13.81
N PRO A 172 -11.09 8.70 -13.53
CA PRO A 172 -10.44 8.60 -12.23
C PRO A 172 -9.48 9.75 -11.91
N PHE A 173 -8.96 10.47 -12.90
CA PHE A 173 -7.97 11.54 -12.74
C PHE A 173 -8.59 12.92 -12.50
N THR A 174 -9.89 13.07 -12.76
CA THR A 174 -10.60 14.32 -12.52
C THR A 174 -10.90 14.50 -11.03
N ALA A 175 -10.29 15.51 -10.41
CA ALA A 175 -10.50 15.87 -9.00
C ALA A 175 -11.43 17.08 -8.79
N VAL A 176 -11.83 17.75 -9.87
CA VAL A 176 -12.70 18.95 -9.89
C VAL A 176 -13.74 18.77 -10.98
N ASP A 177 -15.02 18.93 -10.66
CA ASP A 177 -16.13 18.75 -11.59
C ASP A 177 -17.30 19.64 -11.18
N GLU A 178 -17.62 20.64 -12.00
CA GLU A 178 -18.68 21.62 -11.77
C GLU A 178 -20.07 20.97 -11.57
N ARG A 179 -20.29 19.76 -12.08
CA ARG A 179 -21.55 19.04 -11.90
C ARG A 179 -21.67 18.54 -10.46
N VAL A 180 -20.55 18.12 -9.86
CA VAL A 180 -20.50 17.69 -8.45
C VAL A 180 -20.62 18.91 -7.54
N GLU A 181 -19.95 20.02 -7.87
CA GLU A 181 -20.07 21.28 -7.11
C GLU A 181 -21.52 21.76 -7.05
N ARG A 182 -22.20 21.82 -8.22
CA ARG A 182 -23.64 22.15 -8.27
C ARG A 182 -24.50 21.17 -7.48
N LEU A 183 -24.17 19.88 -7.48
CA LEU A 183 -24.90 18.89 -6.69
C LEU A 183 -24.75 19.16 -5.18
N ILE A 184 -23.56 19.58 -4.73
CA ILE A 184 -23.25 19.92 -3.34
C ILE A 184 -23.94 21.22 -2.90
N GLU A 185 -23.95 22.24 -3.76
CA GLU A 185 -24.64 23.51 -3.50
C GLU A 185 -26.15 23.32 -3.28
N GLN A 186 -26.72 22.31 -3.92
CA GLN A 186 -28.14 21.99 -3.88
C GLN A 186 -28.56 21.03 -2.75
N LEU A 187 -27.62 20.58 -1.91
CA LEU A 187 -27.90 19.79 -0.72
C LEU A 187 -28.74 20.59 0.26
#